data_AF-E4XLK6-F1
#
_entry.id   AF-E4XLK6-F1
#
_cell.length_a   1.000
_cell.length_b   1.000
_cell.length_c   1.000
_cell.angle_alpha   90.00
_cell.angle_beta   90.00
_cell.angle_gamma   90.00
#
_symmetry.space_group_name_H-M   'P 1'
#
loop_
_entity.id
_entity.type
_entity.pdbx_description
1 polymer ?
#
loop_
_entity_poly.entity_id
_entity_poly.type
_entity_poly.pdbx_seq_one_letter_code
_entity_poly.pdbx_strand_id
1 'polypeptide(L)'
;MSGSTDCPYEILGVSDLADEAEIKSAFEAKLASCKQAYELLIDAKKRRAFDRQKTDKKEKEYQLKIEQLEKECEKGKSPDEVKIENDGELEKMRKQLGCVGGAGHFTGLLTYGENKMEIKFEAWESLKVAIAGWAIQFKPAVKWNGGDGKYYYLWFENKEGGAKFKATARGINWKTGEEAYRRELQSEKDGTRQLIKYEVDPYTVTYVLFNITFL
;
A
#
# COMPACT_ATOMS: atom_id res chain seq x y z
N MET A 1 -29.80 -9.19 -27.63
CA MET A 1 -28.61 -9.60 -28.40
C MET A 1 -27.74 -8.36 -28.58
N SER A 2 -26.78 -8.13 -27.69
CA SER A 2 -25.88 -6.97 -27.77
C SER A 2 -24.76 -7.27 -28.77
N GLY A 3 -24.93 -6.85 -30.02
CA GLY A 3 -23.84 -6.85 -31.00
C GLY A 3 -22.82 -5.78 -30.59
N SER A 4 -21.54 -6.16 -30.46
CA SER A 4 -20.49 -5.18 -30.23
C SER A 4 -20.45 -4.22 -31.44
N THR A 5 -20.38 -2.93 -31.15
CA THR A 5 -20.37 -1.83 -32.12
C THR A 5 -18.98 -1.56 -32.69
N ASP A 6 -18.08 -2.56 -32.63
CA ASP A 6 -16.69 -2.36 -32.99
C ASP A 6 -16.50 -2.50 -34.51
N CYS A 7 -15.66 -1.64 -35.08
CA CYS A 7 -15.38 -1.63 -36.50
C CYS A 7 -14.76 -2.98 -36.94
N PRO A 8 -15.30 -3.67 -37.97
CA PRO A 8 -14.77 -4.98 -38.40
C PRO A 8 -13.28 -4.99 -38.74
N TYR A 9 -12.78 -3.88 -39.30
CA TYR A 9 -11.36 -3.69 -39.62
C TYR A 9 -10.49 -3.63 -38.36
N GLU A 10 -10.95 -2.95 -37.31
CA GLU A 10 -10.28 -2.92 -36.00
C GLU A 10 -10.35 -4.29 -35.30
N ILE A 11 -11.47 -5.02 -35.46
CA ILE A 11 -11.61 -6.39 -34.95
C ILE A 11 -10.58 -7.30 -35.62
N LEU A 12 -10.27 -7.15 -36.90
CA LEU A 12 -9.24 -7.96 -37.55
C LEU A 12 -7.83 -7.37 -37.42
N GLY A 13 -7.70 -6.10 -37.02
CA GLY A 13 -6.43 -5.38 -36.97
C GLY A 13 -5.88 -5.07 -38.36
N VAL A 14 -6.75 -4.85 -39.35
CA VAL A 14 -6.40 -4.60 -40.75
C VAL A 14 -6.87 -3.22 -41.18
N SER A 15 -6.24 -2.67 -42.22
CA SER A 15 -6.63 -1.40 -42.83
C SER A 15 -7.99 -1.51 -43.53
N ASP A 16 -8.71 -0.40 -43.67
CA ASP A 16 -9.93 -0.30 -44.49
C ASP A 16 -9.66 -0.49 -45.99
N LEU A 17 -8.39 -0.37 -46.39
CA LEU A 17 -7.88 -0.62 -47.74
C LEU A 17 -7.24 -2.01 -47.92
N ALA A 18 -7.31 -2.89 -46.91
CA ALA A 18 -6.67 -4.20 -46.97
C ALA A 18 -7.28 -5.08 -48.07
N ASP A 19 -6.44 -5.84 -48.76
CA ASP A 19 -6.91 -6.77 -49.78
C ASP A 19 -7.49 -8.06 -49.19
N GLU A 20 -8.16 -8.87 -50.01
CA GLU A 20 -8.82 -10.09 -49.55
C GLU A 20 -7.83 -11.10 -48.95
N ALA A 21 -6.59 -11.16 -49.46
CA ALA A 21 -5.57 -12.06 -48.96
C ALA A 21 -5.05 -11.63 -47.59
N GLU A 22 -4.85 -10.32 -47.39
CA GLU A 22 -4.48 -9.71 -46.10
C GLU A 22 -5.56 -9.93 -45.05
N ILE A 23 -6.83 -9.71 -45.41
CA ILE A 23 -7.97 -9.94 -44.51
C ILE A 23 -8.04 -11.41 -44.09
N LYS A 24 -7.90 -12.34 -45.04
CA LYS A 24 -7.94 -13.78 -44.76
C LYS A 24 -6.77 -14.21 -43.87
N SER A 25 -5.56 -13.75 -44.18
CA SER A 25 -4.36 -14.04 -43.39
C SER A 25 -4.50 -13.53 -41.95
N ALA A 26 -4.99 -12.30 -41.77
CA ALA A 26 -5.22 -11.71 -40.45
C ALA A 26 -6.27 -12.49 -39.65
N PHE A 27 -7.36 -12.91 -40.30
CA PHE A 27 -8.39 -13.74 -39.66
C PHE A 27 -7.85 -15.10 -39.21
N GLU A 28 -7.11 -15.80 -40.08
CA GLU A 28 -6.52 -17.10 -39.76
C GLU A 28 -5.49 -17.00 -38.62
N ALA A 29 -4.66 -15.95 -38.64
CA ALA A 29 -3.70 -15.68 -37.57
C ALA A 29 -4.41 -15.42 -36.23
N LYS A 30 -5.50 -14.64 -36.24
CA LYS A 30 -6.29 -14.35 -35.03
C LYS A 30 -6.99 -15.59 -34.50
N LEU A 31 -7.57 -16.41 -35.39
CA LEU A 31 -8.18 -17.69 -35.03
C LEU A 31 -7.15 -18.65 -34.42
N ALA A 32 -5.94 -18.73 -34.99
CA ALA A 32 -4.86 -19.55 -34.46
C ALA A 32 -4.43 -19.08 -33.07
N SER A 33 -4.27 -17.78 -32.85
CA SER A 33 -3.98 -17.19 -31.54
C SER A 33 -5.07 -17.50 -30.51
N CYS A 34 -6.35 -17.36 -30.88
CA CYS A 34 -7.47 -17.71 -30.02
C CYS A 34 -7.48 -19.20 -29.63
N LYS A 35 -7.19 -20.10 -30.58
CA LYS A 35 -7.06 -21.54 -30.29
C LYS A 35 -5.94 -21.83 -29.30
N GLN A 36 -4.76 -21.25 -29.52
CA GLN A 36 -3.62 -21.40 -28.60
C GLN A 36 -3.93 -20.86 -27.20
N ALA A 37 -4.59 -19.71 -27.11
CA ALA A 37 -5.03 -19.15 -25.82
C ALA A 37 -6.04 -20.07 -25.13
N TYR A 38 -7.01 -20.60 -25.87
CA TYR A 38 -8.00 -21.54 -25.33
C TYR A 38 -7.34 -22.83 -24.80
N GLU A 39 -6.45 -23.45 -25.57
CA GLU A 39 -5.72 -24.67 -25.18
C GLU A 39 -4.82 -24.46 -23.94
N LEU A 40 -4.24 -23.26 -23.80
CA LEU A 40 -3.46 -22.89 -22.62
C LEU A 40 -4.34 -22.70 -21.39
N LEU A 41 -5.50 -22.06 -21.54
CA LEU A 41 -6.38 -21.67 -20.43
C LEU A 41 -7.28 -22.81 -19.93
N ILE A 42 -7.64 -23.76 -20.80
CA ILE A 42 -8.45 -24.93 -20.44
C ILE A 42 -7.66 -25.94 -19.59
N ASP A 43 -6.36 -26.07 -19.84
CA ASP A 43 -5.46 -26.91 -19.04
C ASP A 43 -5.00 -26.16 -17.78
N ALA A 44 -5.49 -26.60 -16.62
CA ALA A 44 -5.19 -25.96 -15.34
C ALA A 44 -3.69 -25.94 -14.99
N LYS A 45 -2.90 -26.92 -15.46
CA LYS A 45 -1.45 -26.98 -15.22
C LYS A 45 -0.71 -25.98 -16.11
N LYS A 46 -1.08 -25.92 -17.40
CA LYS A 46 -0.50 -24.94 -18.35
C LYS A 46 -0.84 -23.51 -17.96
N ARG A 47 -2.10 -23.24 -17.58
CA ARG A 47 -2.54 -21.93 -17.08
C ARG A 47 -1.72 -21.48 -15.87
N ARG A 48 -1.60 -22.34 -14.85
CA ARG A 48 -0.81 -22.03 -13.64
C ARG A 48 0.67 -21.78 -13.94
N ALA A 49 1.26 -22.53 -14.86
CA ALA A 49 2.66 -22.33 -15.26
C ALA A 49 2.86 -20.98 -15.97
N PHE A 50 1.92 -20.62 -16.86
CA PHE A 50 1.93 -19.34 -17.55
C PHE A 50 1.74 -18.15 -16.59
N ASP A 51 0.81 -18.26 -15.63
CA ASP A 51 0.57 -17.22 -14.62
C ASP A 51 1.80 -16.99 -13.72
N ARG A 52 2.51 -18.07 -13.37
CA ARG A 52 3.79 -17.99 -12.64
C ARG A 52 4.85 -17.28 -13.47
N GLN A 53 5.05 -17.68 -14.73
CA GLN A 53 6.02 -17.04 -15.61
C GLN A 53 5.75 -15.53 -15.81
N LYS A 54 4.47 -15.14 -15.89
CA LYS A 54 4.06 -13.73 -15.98
C LYS A 54 4.43 -12.95 -14.71
N THR A 55 4.29 -13.58 -13.55
CA THR A 55 4.70 -13.01 -12.25
C THR A 55 6.22 -12.88 -12.18
N ASP A 56 6.96 -13.94 -12.53
CA ASP A 56 8.43 -13.97 -12.52
C ASP A 56 9.03 -12.92 -13.47
N LYS A 57 8.42 -12.70 -14.64
CA LYS A 57 8.87 -11.67 -15.59
C LYS A 57 8.70 -10.26 -15.03
N LYS A 58 7.56 -9.99 -14.37
CA LYS A 58 7.32 -8.71 -13.70
C LYS A 58 8.25 -8.50 -12.53
N GLU A 59 8.51 -9.54 -11.74
CA GLU A 59 9.45 -9.48 -10.62
C GLU A 59 10.87 -9.13 -11.09
N LYS A 60 11.34 -9.76 -12.18
CA LYS A 60 12.63 -9.42 -12.81
C LYS A 60 12.69 -7.98 -13.34
N GLU A 61 11.59 -7.50 -13.93
CA GLU A 61 11.49 -6.12 -14.40
C GLU A 61 11.60 -5.11 -13.25
N TYR A 62 10.94 -5.38 -12.11
CA TYR A 62 11.06 -4.55 -10.92
C TYR A 62 12.47 -4.60 -10.31
N GLN A 63 13.10 -5.77 -10.25
CA GLN A 63 14.47 -5.92 -9.76
C GLN A 63 15.47 -5.10 -10.59
N LEU A 64 15.38 -5.16 -11.92
CA LEU A 64 16.20 -4.34 -12.82
C LEU A 64 16.00 -2.83 -12.60
N LYS A 65 14.75 -2.40 -12.38
CA LYS A 65 14.44 -1.00 -12.12
C LYS A 65 14.96 -0.51 -10.77
N ILE A 66 14.93 -1.36 -9.74
CA ILE A 66 15.51 -1.07 -8.43
C ILE A 66 17.03 -0.92 -8.57
N GLU A 67 17.71 -1.85 -9.23
CA GLU A 67 19.16 -1.82 -9.42
C GLU A 67 19.62 -0.55 -10.19
N GLN A 68 18.85 -0.12 -11.20
CA GLN A 68 19.12 1.12 -11.92
C GLN A 68 19.01 2.35 -11.02
N LEU A 69 17.96 2.43 -10.20
CA LEU A 69 17.73 3.54 -9.27
C LEU A 69 18.80 3.59 -8.17
N GLU A 70 19.29 2.44 -7.70
CA GLU A 70 20.38 2.38 -6.72
C GLU A 70 21.70 2.93 -7.29
N LYS A 71 22.05 2.58 -8.53
CA LYS A 71 23.24 3.11 -9.22
C LYS A 71 23.15 4.62 -9.49
N GLU A 72 21.96 5.15 -9.72
CA GLU A 72 21.72 6.59 -9.83
C GLU A 72 21.86 7.29 -8.47
N CYS A 73 21.39 6.67 -7.38
CA CYS A 73 21.55 7.21 -6.02
C CYS A 73 23.02 7.25 -5.55
N GLU A 74 23.85 6.31 -5.99
CA GLU A 74 25.27 6.28 -5.63
C GLU A 74 26.09 7.39 -6.31
N LYS A 75 25.69 7.84 -7.49
CA LYS A 75 26.38 8.90 -8.26
C LYS A 75 26.11 10.32 -7.73
N GLY A 76 25.14 10.50 -6.84
CA GLY A 76 24.68 11.81 -6.34
C GLY A 76 25.30 12.30 -5.02
N LYS A 77 26.28 11.61 -4.44
CA LYS A 77 26.88 12.01 -3.16
C LYS A 77 28.16 12.83 -3.35
N SER A 78 28.04 14.16 -3.43
CA SER A 78 29.13 15.08 -3.09
C SER A 78 28.96 15.59 -1.64
N PRO A 79 30.04 15.68 -0.84
CA PRO A 79 29.98 16.24 0.50
C PRO A 79 30.27 17.74 0.44
N ASP A 80 29.32 18.59 0.84
CA ASP A 80 29.62 19.90 1.42
C ASP A 80 28.38 20.47 2.15
N GLU A 81 28.69 21.28 3.15
CA GLU A 81 27.90 21.61 4.33
C GLU A 81 26.80 22.69 4.16
N VAL A 82 25.79 22.59 5.03
CA VAL A 82 24.80 23.60 5.51
C VAL A 82 23.85 24.28 4.51
N LYS A 83 22.57 23.91 4.60
CA LYS A 83 21.42 24.75 5.02
C LYS A 83 20.19 23.86 5.20
N ILE A 84 19.49 24.02 6.31
CA ILE A 84 18.28 23.24 6.65
C ILE A 84 17.14 23.74 5.75
N GLU A 85 17.01 23.17 4.55
CA GLU A 85 15.78 23.17 3.75
C GLU A 85 15.26 21.74 3.72
N ASN A 86 14.22 21.52 4.51
CA ASN A 86 13.78 20.24 5.06
C ASN A 86 12.84 19.49 4.10
N ASP A 87 13.18 19.43 2.81
CA ASP A 87 12.26 18.91 1.78
C ASP A 87 12.59 17.45 1.43
N GLY A 88 13.86 17.05 1.49
CA GLY A 88 14.31 15.69 1.17
C GLY A 88 13.96 14.64 2.23
N GLU A 89 13.89 15.01 3.51
CA GLU A 89 13.40 14.10 4.56
C GLU A 89 11.89 13.92 4.47
N LEU A 90 11.16 14.98 4.12
CA LEU A 90 9.72 14.99 3.90
C LEU A 90 9.32 14.12 2.71
N GLU A 91 10.14 14.07 1.67
CA GLU A 91 9.95 13.20 0.51
C GLU A 91 10.24 11.73 0.84
N LYS A 92 11.25 11.45 1.69
CA LYS A 92 11.46 10.10 2.26
C LYS A 92 10.30 9.69 3.18
N MET A 93 9.72 10.62 3.94
CA MET A 93 8.51 10.39 4.74
C MET A 93 7.31 10.08 3.85
N ARG A 94 7.08 10.85 2.77
CA ARG A 94 6.03 10.56 1.77
C ARG A 94 6.22 9.21 1.11
N LYS A 95 7.46 8.79 0.84
CA LYS A 95 7.77 7.51 0.20
C LYS A 95 7.67 6.31 1.15
N GLN A 96 8.08 6.44 2.42
CA GLN A 96 7.97 5.37 3.42
C GLN A 96 6.56 5.24 4.01
N LEU A 97 5.84 6.35 4.14
CA LEU A 97 4.50 6.38 4.72
C LEU A 97 3.40 6.40 3.65
N GLY A 98 3.66 6.81 2.41
CA GLY A 98 2.67 6.82 1.31
C GLY A 98 2.19 5.42 0.88
N CYS A 99 2.93 4.37 1.24
CA CYS A 99 2.47 2.98 1.09
C CYS A 99 1.45 2.56 2.18
N VAL A 100 1.39 3.28 3.30
CA VAL A 100 0.47 3.02 4.42
C VAL A 100 -0.57 4.13 4.43
N GLY A 101 -1.77 3.87 3.89
CA GLY A 101 -2.78 4.87 3.50
C GLY A 101 -3.36 5.78 4.60
N GLY A 102 -2.54 6.62 5.24
CA GLY A 102 -2.90 7.64 6.23
C GLY A 102 -1.82 8.70 6.47
N ALA A 103 -0.78 8.78 5.63
CA ALA A 103 0.46 9.48 5.94
C ALA A 103 0.53 10.99 5.69
N GLY A 104 -0.35 11.55 4.87
CA GLY A 104 -0.36 13.01 4.62
C GLY A 104 -0.61 13.82 5.88
N HIS A 105 -1.25 13.21 6.89
CA HIS A 105 -1.72 13.87 8.10
C HIS A 105 -0.70 13.90 9.25
N PHE A 106 0.35 13.06 9.21
CA PHE A 106 1.34 12.98 10.30
C PHE A 106 2.40 14.09 10.21
N THR A 107 2.78 14.48 8.99
CA THR A 107 3.77 15.55 8.77
C THR A 107 3.21 16.94 9.04
N GLY A 108 1.92 17.18 8.75
CA GLY A 108 1.27 18.47 9.06
C GLY A 108 1.19 18.76 10.57
N LEU A 109 1.13 17.72 11.38
CA LEU A 109 1.02 17.82 12.83
C LEU A 109 2.29 18.40 13.49
N LEU A 110 3.47 18.00 13.00
CA LEU A 110 4.76 18.44 13.52
C LEU A 110 5.17 19.83 13.03
N THR A 111 4.68 20.26 11.86
CA THR A 111 5.03 21.56 11.27
C THR A 111 4.02 22.67 11.56
N TYR A 112 2.74 22.35 11.79
CA TYR A 112 1.67 23.36 11.97
C TYR A 112 1.02 23.41 13.36
N GLY A 113 1.48 22.59 14.31
CA GLY A 113 0.95 22.61 15.68
C GLY A 113 -0.48 22.07 15.81
N GLU A 114 -0.92 21.24 14.85
CA GLU A 114 -2.20 20.55 14.96
C GLU A 114 -2.18 19.57 16.14
N ASN A 115 -3.29 19.44 16.87
CA ASN A 115 -3.40 18.49 17.97
C ASN A 115 -4.23 17.25 17.61
N LYS A 116 -4.69 17.14 16.36
CA LYS A 116 -5.55 16.06 15.87
C LYS A 116 -4.96 15.42 14.63
N MET A 117 -5.05 14.10 14.53
CA MET A 117 -4.71 13.37 13.31
C MET A 117 -5.55 12.13 13.10
N GLU A 118 -5.65 11.73 11.84
CA GLU A 118 -6.22 10.46 11.44
C GLU A 118 -5.10 9.59 10.84
N ILE A 119 -4.88 8.40 11.41
CA ILE A 119 -3.89 7.44 10.90
C ILE A 119 -4.55 6.10 10.66
N LYS A 120 -4.31 5.54 9.48
CA LYS A 120 -4.78 4.21 9.08
C LYS A 120 -3.60 3.25 9.01
N PHE A 121 -3.77 2.08 9.63
CA PHE A 121 -2.80 0.98 9.57
C PHE A 121 -3.43 -0.24 8.92
N GLU A 122 -2.64 -1.02 8.21
CA GLU A 122 -3.02 -2.37 7.82
C GLU A 122 -2.95 -3.31 9.03
N ALA A 123 -4.00 -4.10 9.24
CA ALA A 123 -4.26 -4.82 10.48
C ALA A 123 -3.25 -5.94 10.79
N TRP A 124 -2.42 -6.32 9.83
CA TRP A 124 -1.38 -7.32 10.01
C TRP A 124 0.03 -6.73 10.03
N GLU A 125 0.24 -5.47 9.66
CA GLU A 125 1.58 -4.90 9.61
C GLU A 125 1.99 -4.30 10.97
N SER A 126 3.28 -4.36 11.27
CA SER A 126 3.87 -3.63 12.40
C SER A 126 4.61 -2.41 11.87
N LEU A 127 4.42 -1.26 12.52
CA LEU A 127 5.14 -0.03 12.17
C LEU A 127 5.89 0.50 13.39
N LYS A 128 7.11 0.98 13.19
CA LYS A 128 7.84 1.77 14.19
C LYS A 128 8.63 2.87 13.49
N VAL A 129 8.34 4.11 13.82
CA VAL A 129 8.94 5.30 13.19
C VAL A 129 9.27 6.32 14.28
N ALA A 130 10.42 6.99 14.16
CA ALA A 130 10.82 8.07 15.05
C ALA A 130 11.27 9.29 14.24
N ILE A 131 10.68 10.46 14.50
CA ILE A 131 10.86 11.70 13.73
C ILE A 131 10.73 12.90 14.67
N ALA A 132 11.63 13.89 14.56
CA ALA A 132 11.54 15.18 15.25
C ALA A 132 11.24 15.09 16.77
N GLY A 133 11.82 14.09 17.45
CA GLY A 133 11.61 13.90 18.88
C GLY A 133 10.33 13.16 19.27
N TRP A 134 9.55 12.73 18.29
CA TRP A 134 8.43 11.82 18.47
C TRP A 134 8.79 10.42 18.00
N ALA A 135 8.19 9.40 18.60
CA ALA A 135 8.16 8.06 18.05
C ALA A 135 6.74 7.48 18.09
N ILE A 136 6.34 6.86 17.00
CA ILE A 136 5.09 6.12 16.87
C ILE A 136 5.42 4.65 16.68
N GLN A 137 4.67 3.79 17.36
CA GLN A 137 4.77 2.35 17.15
C GLN A 137 3.36 1.77 17.06
N PHE A 138 3.09 1.02 16.00
CA PHE A 138 1.89 0.23 15.84
C PHE A 138 2.28 -1.26 15.88
N LYS A 139 1.56 -2.04 16.68
CA LYS A 139 1.70 -3.49 16.74
C LYS A 139 0.34 -4.14 16.49
N PRO A 140 0.27 -5.09 15.54
CA PRO A 140 -0.98 -5.75 15.21
C PRO A 140 -1.38 -6.75 16.30
N ALA A 141 -2.69 -7.06 16.37
CA ALA A 141 -3.19 -8.16 17.20
C ALA A 141 -2.85 -9.54 16.61
N VAL A 142 -2.57 -9.63 15.30
CA VAL A 142 -2.39 -10.88 14.57
C VAL A 142 -1.15 -11.67 15.06
N LYS A 143 -1.34 -12.90 15.57
CA LYS A 143 -0.29 -13.72 16.20
C LYS A 143 0.90 -14.05 15.31
N TRP A 144 0.65 -14.40 14.05
CA TRP A 144 1.72 -14.76 13.11
C TRP A 144 2.61 -13.57 12.71
N ASN A 145 2.18 -12.34 13.04
CA ASN A 145 2.96 -11.11 12.87
C ASN A 145 3.37 -10.50 14.24
N GLY A 146 3.62 -11.35 15.23
CA GLY A 146 4.15 -10.97 16.54
C GLY A 146 3.11 -10.37 17.51
N GLY A 147 1.83 -10.38 17.14
CA GLY A 147 0.70 -9.98 17.99
C GLY A 147 0.38 -10.99 19.09
N ASP A 148 -0.51 -10.62 20.01
CA ASP A 148 -0.97 -11.47 21.11
C ASP A 148 -2.31 -12.20 20.82
N GLY A 149 -2.93 -11.90 19.68
CA GLY A 149 -4.24 -12.38 19.27
C GLY A 149 -5.41 -11.59 19.85
N LYS A 150 -5.17 -10.47 20.53
CA LYS A 150 -6.20 -9.75 21.30
C LYS A 150 -6.27 -8.25 21.03
N TYR A 151 -5.14 -7.56 21.04
CA TYR A 151 -5.13 -6.10 20.97
C TYR A 151 -4.28 -5.57 19.84
N TYR A 152 -4.80 -4.55 19.17
CA TYR A 152 -4.01 -3.61 18.38
C TYR A 152 -3.44 -2.57 19.33
N TYR A 153 -2.13 -2.38 19.27
CA TYR A 153 -1.43 -1.46 20.15
C TYR A 153 -0.89 -0.28 19.36
N LEU A 154 -1.11 0.92 19.88
CA LEU A 154 -0.52 2.14 19.35
C LEU A 154 0.18 2.91 20.47
N TRP A 155 1.50 3.08 20.32
CA TRP A 155 2.31 3.88 21.23
C TRP A 155 2.70 5.20 20.60
N PHE A 156 2.72 6.22 21.43
CA PHE A 156 3.38 7.50 21.19
C PHE A 156 4.43 7.77 22.26
N GLU A 157 5.60 8.20 21.81
CA GLU A 157 6.69 8.70 22.64
C GLU A 157 7.03 10.12 22.19
N ASN A 158 7.29 11.01 23.14
CA ASN A 158 7.79 12.36 22.90
C ASN A 158 8.96 12.61 23.85
N LYS A 159 10.05 13.20 23.33
CA LYS A 159 11.23 13.65 24.11
C LYS A 159 10.90 14.55 25.30
N GLU A 160 9.83 15.33 25.24
CA GLU A 160 9.37 16.23 26.30
C GLU A 160 8.55 15.51 27.40
N GLY A 161 8.29 14.21 27.22
CA GLY A 161 7.61 13.37 28.22
C GLY A 161 6.18 13.03 27.83
N GLY A 162 6.02 11.95 27.05
CA GLY A 162 4.80 11.16 26.89
C GLY A 162 3.48 11.95 26.85
N ALA A 163 3.28 12.75 25.79
CA ALA A 163 2.06 13.52 25.57
C ALA A 163 0.82 12.62 25.60
N LYS A 164 -0.07 12.87 26.58
CA LYS A 164 -1.32 12.11 26.68
C LYS A 164 -2.15 12.37 25.44
N PHE A 165 -2.88 11.35 25.02
CA PHE A 165 -3.78 11.47 23.90
C PHE A 165 -5.05 10.65 24.14
N LYS A 166 -6.08 10.97 23.39
CA LYS A 166 -7.25 10.12 23.20
C LYS A 166 -7.37 9.77 21.73
N ALA A 167 -8.01 8.66 21.43
CA ALA A 167 -8.27 8.25 20.06
C ALA A 167 -9.68 7.68 19.91
N THR A 168 -10.28 7.91 18.76
CA THR A 168 -11.38 7.06 18.29
C THR A 168 -10.81 6.02 17.34
N ALA A 169 -10.85 4.75 17.71
CA ALA A 169 -10.43 3.63 16.89
C ALA A 169 -11.61 3.02 16.13
N ARG A 170 -11.40 2.62 14.89
CA ARG A 170 -12.40 1.94 14.03
C ARG A 170 -11.72 0.85 13.20
N GLY A 171 -12.39 -0.27 13.00
CA GLY A 171 -11.98 -1.30 12.06
C GLY A 171 -12.61 -1.07 10.70
N ILE A 172 -11.87 -1.33 9.62
CA ILE A 172 -12.34 -1.21 8.24
C ILE A 172 -12.15 -2.54 7.53
N ASN A 173 -13.20 -3.03 6.87
CA ASN A 173 -13.13 -4.21 6.01
C ASN A 173 -12.61 -3.83 4.61
N TRP A 174 -11.58 -4.51 4.10
CA TRP A 174 -11.04 -4.20 2.77
C TRP A 174 -11.99 -4.46 1.61
N LYS A 175 -12.89 -5.45 1.74
CA LYS A 175 -13.80 -5.86 0.67
C LYS A 175 -14.98 -4.91 0.54
N THR A 176 -15.56 -4.51 1.67
CA THR A 176 -16.79 -3.72 1.70
C THR A 176 -16.55 -2.24 1.98
N GLY A 177 -15.39 -1.89 2.53
CA GLY A 177 -15.11 -0.54 3.01
C GLY A 177 -15.92 -0.17 4.27
N GLU A 178 -16.73 -1.09 4.81
CA GLU A 178 -17.56 -0.83 5.98
C GLU A 178 -16.69 -0.60 7.21
N GLU A 179 -17.02 0.47 7.94
CA GLU A 179 -16.42 0.80 9.21
C GLU A 179 -17.25 0.19 10.34
N ALA A 180 -16.58 -0.51 11.25
CA ALA A 180 -17.20 -1.15 12.39
C ALA A 180 -16.34 -1.02 13.65
N TYR A 181 -16.87 -1.52 14.78
CA TYR A 181 -16.15 -1.67 16.04
C TYR A 181 -15.59 -0.37 16.62
N ARG A 182 -16.28 0.75 16.41
CA ARG A 182 -15.86 2.06 16.92
C ARG A 182 -15.66 2.02 18.44
N ARG A 183 -14.50 2.49 18.91
CA ARG A 183 -14.17 2.65 20.33
C ARG A 183 -13.50 3.98 20.61
N GLU A 184 -13.87 4.61 21.71
CA GLU A 184 -13.13 5.74 22.26
C GLU A 184 -12.12 5.20 23.27
N LEU A 185 -10.87 5.61 23.12
CA LEU A 185 -9.72 5.12 23.87
C LEU A 185 -8.97 6.30 24.44
N GLN A 186 -8.45 6.15 25.65
CA GLN A 186 -7.59 7.13 26.29
C GLN A 186 -6.23 6.50 26.55
N SER A 187 -5.17 7.29 26.35
CA SER A 187 -3.82 6.77 26.48
C SER A 187 -3.46 6.51 27.94
N GLU A 188 -2.83 5.37 28.17
CA GLU A 188 -2.26 4.97 29.45
C GLU A 188 -0.74 5.08 29.38
N LYS A 189 -0.12 5.46 30.51
CA LYS A 189 1.34 5.54 30.60
C LYS A 189 1.93 4.13 30.58
N ASP A 190 2.85 3.90 29.65
CA ASP A 190 3.61 2.66 29.50
C ASP A 190 5.11 3.00 29.45
N GLY A 191 5.76 2.98 30.61
CA GLY A 191 7.14 3.45 30.75
C GLY A 191 7.29 4.95 30.41
N THR A 192 8.07 5.25 29.38
CA THR A 192 8.27 6.60 28.82
C THR A 192 7.23 6.98 27.76
N ARG A 193 6.34 6.05 27.42
CA ARG A 193 5.39 6.17 26.31
C ARG A 193 3.95 6.29 26.81
N GLN A 194 3.08 6.66 25.88
CA GLN A 194 1.64 6.61 26.03
C GLN A 194 1.10 5.55 25.08
N LEU A 195 0.20 4.70 25.56
CA LEU A 195 -0.31 3.53 24.85
C LEU A 195 -1.83 3.53 24.82
N ILE A 196 -2.41 3.16 23.68
CA ILE A 196 -3.81 2.71 23.60
C ILE A 196 -3.88 1.26 23.12
N LYS A 197 -4.85 0.52 23.66
CA LYS A 197 -5.15 -0.87 23.27
C LYS A 197 -6.54 -0.91 22.66
N TYR A 198 -6.63 -1.43 21.44
CA TYR A 198 -7.88 -1.55 20.72
C TYR A 198 -8.22 -3.03 20.53
N GLU A 199 -9.32 -3.47 21.16
CA GLU A 199 -9.79 -4.86 21.14
C GLU A 199 -10.81 -5.07 20.03
N VAL A 200 -10.44 -5.87 19.04
CA VAL A 200 -11.32 -6.35 17.98
C VAL A 200 -10.79 -7.68 17.48
N ASP A 201 -11.67 -8.55 16.98
CA ASP A 201 -11.24 -9.80 16.38
C ASP A 201 -10.31 -9.50 15.19
N PRO A 202 -9.03 -9.94 15.25
CA PRO A 202 -8.04 -9.61 14.25
C PRO A 202 -8.34 -10.15 12.85
N TYR A 203 -9.25 -11.11 12.74
CA TYR A 203 -9.65 -11.72 11.47
C TYR A 203 -10.86 -11.04 10.83
N THR A 204 -11.48 -10.08 11.52
CA THR A 204 -12.68 -9.37 11.05
C THR A 204 -12.39 -7.99 10.47
N VAL A 205 -11.20 -7.45 10.71
CA VAL A 205 -10.78 -6.11 10.27
C VAL A 205 -9.53 -6.20 9.41
N THR A 206 -9.44 -5.33 8.41
CA THR A 206 -8.29 -5.29 7.48
C THR A 206 -7.46 -4.05 7.66
N TYR A 207 -8.11 -2.95 8.01
CA TYR A 207 -7.44 -1.75 8.44
C TYR A 207 -7.95 -1.32 9.79
N VAL A 208 -7.09 -0.65 10.54
CA VAL A 208 -7.45 0.03 11.78
C VAL A 208 -7.19 1.51 11.60
N LEU A 209 -8.23 2.31 11.81
CA LEU A 209 -8.19 3.77 11.72
C LEU A 209 -8.20 4.35 13.14
N PHE A 210 -7.26 5.24 13.43
CA PHE A 210 -7.18 5.96 14.69
C PHE A 210 -7.30 7.46 14.46
N ASN A 211 -8.35 8.05 15.02
CA ASN A 211 -8.53 9.50 15.04
C ASN A 211 -8.04 10.01 16.39
N ILE A 212 -6.80 10.45 16.42
CA ILE A 212 -6.03 10.81 17.61
C ILE A 212 -6.22 12.29 17.93
N THR A 213 -6.24 12.63 19.22
CA THR A 213 -6.21 13.99 19.74
C THR A 213 -5.24 14.04 20.92
N PHE A 214 -4.18 14.83 20.82
CA PHE A 214 -3.27 15.11 21.95
C PHE A 214 -3.94 16.06 22.95
N LEU A 215 -3.67 15.82 24.24
CA LEU A 215 -4.28 16.50 25.39
C LEU A 215 -3.29 17.44 26.08
#